data_AF-A0A8H7S6W6-F1
#
_entry.id   AF-A0A8H7S6W6-F1
#
_cell.length_a   1.000
_cell.length_b   1.000
_cell.length_c   1.000
_cell.angle_alpha   90.00
_cell.angle_beta   90.00
_cell.angle_gamma   90.00
#
_symmetry.space_group_name_H-M   'P 1'
#
loop_
_entity.id
_entity.type
_entity.pdbx_description
1 polymer ?
#
loop_
_entity_poly.entity_id
_entity_poly.type
_entity_poly.pdbx_seq_one_letter_code
_entity_poly.pdbx_strand_id
1 'polypeptide(L)'
;MDTLPPELINYIFNYLTQHDLTSLSLVCRTWSSITLVRLYYSPRLITFDQLYRFTYTQHYLTLITNLDLSKVSQHVTDKHLYHFYNNTNNNKDNINPSLSLSYINLTDCDKISTNVLNQLVQRSIHTLRTVILINCKLNLKTLKLLRQASSLFYLTKLDLSGTMVLPCHAIDTPNHLENLIEPNHSKLQELNIGGCNWVDSQTVTNIAYGLPKLIRLGLFWCEQVQFTSCLNIVQQLVYLKHLNLQHIPAINSKEKAMLLLNHGKKRLEFIEYSDKLRKTVIKK
;
A
#
# COMPACT_ATOMS: atom_id res chain seq x y z
N MET A 1 40.41 -11.72 -21.17
CA MET A 1 40.09 -11.78 -19.73
C MET A 1 38.67 -12.27 -19.63
N ASP A 2 38.51 -13.49 -19.15
CA ASP A 2 37.24 -14.18 -18.97
C ASP A 2 36.34 -13.38 -18.01
N THR A 3 35.45 -12.58 -18.57
CA THR A 3 34.49 -11.81 -17.77
C THR A 3 33.33 -12.73 -17.40
N LEU A 4 33.09 -12.87 -16.09
CA LEU A 4 31.88 -13.50 -15.56
C LEU A 4 30.64 -12.94 -16.29
N PRO A 5 29.67 -13.80 -16.68
CA PRO A 5 28.40 -13.34 -17.22
C PRO A 5 27.72 -12.32 -16.31
N PRO A 6 26.99 -11.33 -16.86
CA PRO A 6 26.28 -10.32 -16.08
C PRO A 6 25.38 -10.91 -14.98
N GLU A 7 24.78 -12.08 -15.21
CA GLU A 7 23.93 -12.81 -14.27
C GLU A 7 24.70 -13.26 -13.02
N LEU A 8 25.95 -13.74 -13.19
CA LEU A 8 26.81 -14.15 -12.07
C LEU A 8 27.34 -12.93 -11.32
N ILE A 9 27.70 -11.85 -12.03
CA ILE A 9 28.10 -10.58 -11.40
C ILE A 9 26.93 -10.03 -10.56
N ASN A 10 25.74 -10.03 -11.13
CA ASN A 10 24.49 -9.66 -10.47
C ASN A 10 24.25 -10.53 -9.22
N TYR A 11 24.43 -11.85 -9.33
CA TYR A 11 24.31 -12.75 -8.19
C TYR A 11 25.31 -12.43 -7.06
N ILE A 12 26.59 -12.20 -7.39
CA ILE A 12 27.62 -11.82 -6.42
C ILE A 12 27.27 -10.50 -5.72
N PHE A 13 26.80 -9.51 -6.48
CA PHE A 13 26.47 -8.19 -5.94
C PHE A 13 25.31 -8.21 -4.94
N ASN A 14 24.51 -9.28 -4.88
CA ASN A 14 23.46 -9.42 -3.86
C ASN A 14 24.01 -9.58 -2.43
N TYR A 15 25.28 -9.93 -2.27
CA TYR A 15 25.92 -10.12 -0.97
C TYR A 15 26.68 -8.88 -0.48
N LEU A 16 26.66 -7.79 -1.24
CA LEU A 16 27.48 -6.60 -0.99
C LEU A 16 26.70 -5.48 -0.30
N THR A 17 27.41 -4.63 0.43
CA THR A 17 26.78 -3.48 1.10
C THR A 17 26.52 -2.34 0.10
N GLN A 18 25.68 -1.37 0.50
CA GLN A 18 25.44 -0.18 -0.31
C GLN A 18 26.72 0.63 -0.58
N HIS A 19 27.65 0.63 0.39
CA HIS A 19 28.96 1.27 0.24
C HIS A 19 29.77 0.58 -0.85
N ASP A 20 29.88 -0.75 -0.79
CA ASP A 20 30.61 -1.54 -1.78
C ASP A 20 30.02 -1.37 -3.18
N LEU A 21 28.69 -1.41 -3.31
CA LEU A 21 27.99 -1.19 -4.58
C LEU A 21 28.26 0.21 -5.15
N THR A 22 28.42 1.22 -4.28
CA THR A 22 28.77 2.58 -4.71
C THR A 22 30.19 2.62 -5.25
N SER A 23 31.16 1.98 -4.58
CA SER A 23 32.53 1.86 -5.08
C SER A 23 32.58 1.08 -6.41
N LEU A 24 31.83 -0.02 -6.51
CA LEU A 24 31.74 -0.83 -7.73
C LEU A 24 31.12 -0.07 -8.92
N SER A 25 30.20 0.86 -8.64
CA SER A 25 29.59 1.69 -9.69
C SER A 25 30.58 2.58 -10.45
N LEU A 26 31.76 2.80 -9.86
CA LEU A 26 32.83 3.63 -10.42
C LEU A 26 33.89 2.81 -11.19
N VAL A 27 33.84 1.48 -11.15
CA VAL A 27 34.88 0.61 -11.73
C VAL A 27 34.79 0.56 -13.26
N CYS A 28 33.62 0.25 -13.81
CA CYS A 28 33.41 0.20 -15.25
C CYS A 28 31.93 0.38 -15.61
N ARG A 29 31.62 0.67 -16.88
CA ARG A 29 30.24 0.92 -17.35
C ARG A 29 29.28 -0.25 -17.07
N THR A 30 29.74 -1.49 -17.24
CA THR A 30 28.93 -2.69 -17.00
C THR A 30 28.59 -2.86 -15.52
N TRP A 31 29.56 -2.65 -14.63
CA TRP A 31 29.32 -2.73 -13.19
C TRP A 31 28.46 -1.56 -12.72
N SER A 32 28.67 -0.37 -13.29
CA SER A 32 27.82 0.80 -13.07
C SER A 32 26.36 0.52 -13.41
N SER A 33 26.04 -0.01 -14.59
CA SER A 33 24.65 -0.30 -14.96
C SER A 33 24.00 -1.35 -14.03
N ILE A 34 24.75 -2.38 -13.63
CA ILE A 34 24.27 -3.44 -12.73
C ILE A 34 24.10 -2.95 -11.28
N THR A 35 24.99 -2.09 -10.80
CA THR A 35 24.95 -1.53 -9.42
C THR A 35 23.89 -0.43 -9.29
N LEU A 36 23.75 0.46 -10.27
CA LEU A 36 22.77 1.55 -10.24
C LEU A 36 21.34 1.02 -10.15
N VAL A 37 21.01 -0.04 -10.89
CA VAL A 37 19.69 -0.71 -10.78
C VAL A 37 19.41 -1.14 -9.34
N ARG A 38 20.42 -1.66 -8.62
CA ARG A 38 20.29 -2.06 -7.21
C ARG A 38 20.19 -0.87 -6.26
N LEU A 39 21.10 0.09 -6.41
CA LEU A 39 21.21 1.26 -5.53
C LEU A 39 19.94 2.10 -5.56
N TYR A 40 19.31 2.23 -6.73
CA TYR A 40 18.11 3.02 -6.93
C TYR A 40 16.81 2.20 -6.88
N TYR A 41 16.87 0.87 -6.80
CA TYR A 41 15.67 0.01 -6.69
C TYR A 41 14.73 0.44 -5.56
N SER A 42 15.31 0.75 -4.40
CA SER A 42 14.62 1.17 -3.17
C SER A 42 15.45 2.24 -2.46
N PRO A 43 15.37 3.52 -2.85
CA PRO A 43 16.18 4.58 -2.26
C PRO A 43 15.92 4.68 -0.75
N ARG A 44 17.00 4.73 0.03
CA ARG A 44 16.92 4.89 1.49
C ARG A 44 16.80 6.36 1.85
N LEU A 45 15.57 6.81 2.07
CA LEU A 45 15.24 8.20 2.40
C LEU A 45 14.84 8.29 3.87
N ILE A 46 15.82 8.57 4.73
CA ILE A 46 15.66 8.64 6.19
C ILE A 46 15.79 10.09 6.67
N THR A 47 16.57 10.90 5.95
CA THR A 47 16.86 12.30 6.32
C THR A 47 16.33 13.27 5.27
N PHE A 48 16.13 14.53 5.69
CA PHE A 48 15.75 15.60 4.77
C PHE A 48 16.79 15.85 3.67
N ASP A 49 18.09 15.78 3.97
CA ASP A 49 19.15 15.95 2.96
C ASP A 49 19.08 14.85 1.88
N GLN A 50 18.82 13.60 2.27
CA GLN A 50 18.60 12.52 1.30
C GLN A 50 17.37 12.77 0.44
N LEU A 51 16.25 13.19 1.04
CA LEU A 51 15.04 13.56 0.30
C LEU A 51 15.31 14.72 -0.66
N TYR A 52 16.02 15.76 -0.21
CA TYR A 52 16.39 16.92 -1.02
C TYR A 52 17.22 16.47 -2.22
N ARG A 53 18.32 15.72 -2.02
CA ARG A 53 19.14 15.20 -3.12
C ARG A 53 18.34 14.32 -4.08
N PHE A 54 17.45 13.48 -3.53
CA PHE A 54 16.57 12.63 -4.31
C PHE A 54 15.68 13.41 -5.28
N THR A 55 15.18 14.59 -4.89
CA THR A 55 14.37 15.43 -5.78
C THR A 55 15.14 15.90 -7.03
N TYR A 56 16.46 16.01 -6.97
CA TYR A 56 17.28 16.46 -8.10
C TYR A 56 17.87 15.30 -8.92
N THR A 57 17.77 14.05 -8.46
CA THR A 57 18.27 12.87 -9.19
C THR A 57 17.25 12.34 -10.21
N GLN A 58 17.08 13.05 -11.32
CA GLN A 58 16.08 12.72 -12.35
C GLN A 58 16.42 11.47 -13.20
N HIS A 59 17.72 11.18 -13.36
CA HIS A 59 18.19 10.23 -14.38
C HIS A 59 17.93 8.76 -14.01
N TYR A 60 17.64 8.48 -12.74
CA TYR A 60 17.49 7.12 -12.21
C TYR A 60 16.08 6.81 -11.69
N LEU A 61 15.11 7.70 -11.95
CA LEU A 61 13.75 7.53 -11.46
C LEU A 61 13.06 6.28 -12.00
N THR A 62 13.41 5.87 -13.22
CA THR A 62 12.90 4.64 -13.86
C THR A 62 13.42 3.36 -13.22
N LEU A 63 14.52 3.45 -12.47
CA LEU A 63 15.09 2.31 -11.74
C LEU A 63 14.37 2.08 -10.41
N ILE A 64 13.65 3.09 -9.91
CA ILE A 64 12.94 3.00 -8.64
C ILE A 64 11.72 2.11 -8.83
N THR A 65 11.69 1.02 -8.07
CA THR A 65 10.57 0.08 -8.02
C THR A 65 9.86 0.16 -6.67
N ASN A 66 10.57 0.52 -5.60
CA ASN A 66 10.02 0.65 -4.26
C ASN A 66 10.25 2.08 -3.75
N LEU A 67 9.17 2.84 -3.59
CA LEU A 67 9.22 4.19 -3.05
C LEU A 67 8.64 4.19 -1.64
N ASP A 68 9.50 4.35 -0.63
CA ASP A 68 9.10 4.53 0.76
C ASP A 68 9.53 5.92 1.24
N LEU A 69 8.54 6.75 1.58
CA LEU A 69 8.74 8.09 2.10
C LEU A 69 8.27 8.24 3.56
N SER A 70 7.88 7.15 4.21
CA SER A 70 7.33 7.17 5.58
C SER A 70 8.30 7.74 6.61
N LYS A 71 9.61 7.57 6.42
CA LYS A 71 10.64 8.08 7.35
C LYS A 71 10.92 9.57 7.21
N VAL A 72 10.46 10.18 6.11
CA VAL A 72 10.65 11.61 5.82
C VAL A 72 9.31 12.33 5.59
N SER A 73 8.19 11.69 5.94
CA SER A 73 6.82 12.10 5.62
C SER A 73 6.52 13.57 5.96
N GLN A 74 6.98 14.02 7.13
CA GLN A 74 6.84 15.39 7.60
C GLN A 74 7.42 16.47 6.67
N HIS A 75 8.36 16.10 5.79
CA HIS A 75 8.98 17.00 4.82
C HIS A 75 8.42 16.84 3.41
N VAL A 76 7.75 15.73 3.11
CA VAL A 76 7.31 15.40 1.76
C VAL A 76 6.17 16.32 1.36
N THR A 77 6.28 16.88 0.16
CA THR A 77 5.28 17.76 -0.47
C THR A 77 5.24 17.44 -1.96
N ASP A 78 4.26 17.97 -2.67
CA ASP A 78 4.14 17.80 -4.13
C ASP A 78 5.45 18.08 -4.89
N LYS A 79 6.24 19.07 -4.45
CA LYS A 79 7.53 19.42 -5.06
C LYS A 79 8.52 18.25 -5.09
N HIS A 80 8.52 17.42 -4.04
CA HIS A 80 9.44 16.29 -3.94
C HIS A 80 9.09 15.15 -4.88
N LEU A 81 7.82 15.08 -5.32
CA LEU A 81 7.32 14.09 -6.25
C LEU A 81 7.14 14.65 -7.67
N TYR A 82 7.56 15.89 -7.91
CA TYR A 82 7.36 16.60 -9.19
C TYR A 82 7.77 15.76 -10.40
N HIS A 83 8.92 15.11 -10.35
CA HIS A 83 9.42 14.30 -11.45
C HIS A 83 8.71 12.96 -11.65
N PHE A 84 7.96 12.49 -10.64
CA PHE A 84 7.12 11.30 -10.80
C PHE A 84 5.85 11.60 -11.59
N TYR A 85 5.33 12.83 -11.54
CA TYR A 85 4.08 13.17 -12.23
C TYR A 85 4.23 14.13 -13.40
N ASN A 86 5.29 14.94 -13.44
CA ASN A 86 5.48 15.92 -14.51
C ASN A 86 6.27 15.32 -15.68
N ASN A 87 5.70 15.46 -16.88
CA ASN A 87 6.30 15.04 -18.13
C ASN A 87 7.23 16.14 -18.65
N THR A 88 8.45 16.26 -18.14
CA THR A 88 9.50 17.01 -18.85
C THR A 88 10.05 16.18 -20.01
N ASN A 89 9.18 15.83 -20.96
CA ASN A 89 9.57 15.39 -22.30
C ASN A 89 9.04 16.44 -23.29
N ASN A 90 9.78 17.53 -23.45
CA ASN A 90 9.68 18.40 -24.63
C ASN A 90 10.33 17.75 -25.87
N ASN A 91 10.72 16.47 -25.79
CA ASN A 91 11.25 15.71 -26.92
C ASN A 91 10.10 14.99 -27.61
N LYS A 92 9.98 15.23 -28.93
CA LYS A 92 8.95 14.73 -29.85
C LYS A 92 8.86 13.19 -29.97
N ASP A 93 9.65 12.44 -29.21
CA ASP A 93 9.63 10.99 -29.17
C ASP A 93 8.72 10.54 -28.02
N ASN A 94 7.49 10.22 -28.38
CA ASN A 94 6.31 9.89 -27.55
C ASN A 94 6.43 8.66 -26.61
N ILE A 95 7.62 8.34 -26.09
CA ILE A 95 7.80 7.27 -25.11
C ILE A 95 8.16 7.92 -23.77
N ASN A 96 7.12 8.32 -23.03
CA ASN A 96 7.30 8.66 -21.62
C ASN A 96 7.91 7.45 -20.92
N PRO A 97 9.06 7.58 -20.23
CA PRO A 97 9.57 6.48 -19.44
C PRO A 97 8.51 6.08 -18.41
N SER A 98 8.00 4.86 -18.56
CA SER A 98 6.95 4.31 -17.72
C SER A 98 7.50 4.11 -16.31
N LEU A 99 6.82 4.64 -15.32
CA LEU A 99 7.21 4.48 -13.93
C LEU A 99 6.74 3.10 -13.45
N SER A 100 7.67 2.24 -13.05
CA SER A 100 7.40 0.84 -12.72
C SER A 100 7.36 0.57 -11.20
N LEU A 101 6.76 1.48 -10.42
CA LEU A 101 6.63 1.26 -8.98
C LEU A 101 5.77 0.02 -8.70
N SER A 102 6.32 -0.89 -7.91
CA SER A 102 5.62 -2.05 -7.38
C SER A 102 5.21 -1.87 -5.92
N TYR A 103 5.90 -0.98 -5.21
CA TYR A 103 5.65 -0.66 -3.81
C TYR A 103 5.65 0.86 -3.60
N ILE A 104 4.59 1.37 -2.98
CA ILE A 104 4.48 2.77 -2.57
C ILE A 104 4.13 2.80 -1.08
N ASN A 105 4.90 3.56 -0.29
CA ASN A 105 4.57 3.88 1.08
C ASN A 105 4.68 5.39 1.31
N LEU A 106 3.52 6.02 1.54
CA LEU A 106 3.35 7.44 1.80
C LEU A 106 2.71 7.69 3.18
N THR A 107 2.92 6.77 4.12
CA THR A 107 2.44 6.91 5.50
C THR A 107 2.77 8.31 6.05
N ASP A 108 1.75 8.98 6.59
CA ASP A 108 1.81 10.33 7.18
C ASP A 108 2.22 11.46 6.21
N CYS A 109 2.23 11.23 4.90
CA CYS A 109 2.50 12.27 3.90
C CYS A 109 1.25 13.15 3.63
N ASP A 110 0.75 13.83 4.65
CA ASP A 110 -0.51 14.61 4.65
C ASP A 110 -0.45 15.94 3.85
N LYS A 111 0.78 16.37 3.52
CA LYS A 111 1.10 17.55 2.69
C LYS A 111 1.11 17.27 1.19
N ILE A 112 0.94 16.00 0.76
CA ILE A 112 0.78 15.65 -0.65
C ILE A 112 -0.66 15.89 -1.07
N SER A 113 -0.86 16.53 -2.24
CA SER A 113 -2.19 16.70 -2.83
C SER A 113 -2.70 15.41 -3.46
N THR A 114 -4.03 15.23 -3.48
CA THR A 114 -4.66 14.10 -4.16
C THR A 114 -4.35 14.05 -5.65
N ASN A 115 -4.03 15.18 -6.29
CA ASN A 115 -3.61 15.21 -7.69
C ASN A 115 -2.29 14.49 -7.91
N VAL A 116 -1.26 14.79 -7.10
CA VAL A 116 0.05 14.13 -7.18
C VAL A 116 -0.07 12.64 -6.88
N LEU A 117 -0.83 12.27 -5.84
CA LEU A 117 -1.11 10.88 -5.51
C LEU A 117 -1.78 10.13 -6.68
N ASN A 118 -2.79 10.74 -7.30
CA ASN A 118 -3.48 10.16 -8.45
C ASN A 118 -2.54 9.92 -9.63
N GLN A 119 -1.64 10.87 -9.92
CA GLN A 119 -0.66 10.71 -11.00
C GLN A 119 0.34 9.59 -10.70
N LEU A 120 0.84 9.51 -9.46
CA LEU A 120 1.76 8.47 -9.03
C LEU A 120 1.13 7.07 -9.19
N VAL A 121 -0.09 6.89 -8.69
CA VAL A 121 -0.83 5.61 -8.80
C VAL A 121 -1.14 5.31 -10.28
N GLN A 122 -1.61 6.28 -11.05
CA GLN A 122 -1.96 6.10 -12.46
C GLN A 122 -0.77 5.63 -13.31
N ARG A 123 0.42 6.19 -13.07
CA ARG A 123 1.62 5.85 -13.86
C ARG A 123 2.17 4.47 -13.54
N SER A 124 1.95 3.96 -12.34
CA SER A 124 2.43 2.64 -11.89
C SER A 124 1.32 1.61 -11.75
N ILE A 125 0.13 1.91 -12.27
CA ILE A 125 -1.08 1.09 -12.06
C ILE A 125 -0.92 -0.37 -12.50
N HIS A 126 -0.13 -0.62 -13.54
CA HIS A 126 0.12 -1.96 -14.10
C HIS A 126 1.16 -2.77 -13.34
N THR A 127 1.91 -2.16 -12.43
CA THR A 127 3.05 -2.77 -11.72
C THR A 127 2.86 -2.82 -10.21
N LEU A 128 1.97 -2.00 -9.66
CA LEU A 128 1.72 -1.91 -8.23
C LEU A 128 1.28 -3.24 -7.65
N ARG A 129 1.96 -3.63 -6.57
CA ARG A 129 1.65 -4.81 -5.75
C ARG A 129 1.25 -4.43 -4.33
N THR A 130 1.87 -3.37 -3.79
CA THR A 130 1.64 -2.88 -2.43
C THR A 130 1.51 -1.36 -2.43
N VAL A 131 0.47 -0.84 -1.79
CA VAL A 131 0.24 0.59 -1.58
C VAL A 131 -0.12 0.83 -0.12
N ILE A 132 0.63 1.72 0.54
CA ILE A 132 0.43 2.12 1.94
C ILE A 132 0.24 3.64 1.97
N LEU A 133 -0.95 4.07 2.39
CA LEU A 133 -1.40 5.46 2.39
C LEU A 133 -1.92 5.86 3.77
N ILE A 134 -1.33 5.33 4.83
CA ILE A 134 -1.77 5.58 6.20
C ILE A 134 -1.78 7.09 6.48
N ASN A 135 -2.89 7.60 7.05
CA ASN A 135 -3.11 9.02 7.35
C ASN A 135 -2.99 9.97 6.14
N CYS A 136 -3.16 9.47 4.91
CA CYS A 136 -3.20 10.32 3.72
C CYS A 136 -4.62 10.86 3.42
N LYS A 137 -4.66 11.95 2.64
CA LYS A 137 -5.88 12.48 2.02
C LYS A 137 -6.12 11.81 0.68
N LEU A 138 -7.31 11.27 0.47
CA LEU A 138 -7.73 10.59 -0.76
C LEU A 138 -8.91 11.33 -1.40
N ASN A 139 -9.17 11.09 -2.68
CA ASN A 139 -10.43 11.49 -3.31
C ASN A 139 -11.03 10.32 -4.09
N LEU A 140 -12.23 10.51 -4.66
CA LEU A 140 -12.91 9.48 -5.45
C LEU A 140 -12.06 8.95 -6.62
N LYS A 141 -11.27 9.81 -7.26
CA LYS A 141 -10.37 9.38 -8.34
C LYS A 141 -9.30 8.42 -7.83
N THR A 142 -8.72 8.68 -6.64
CA THR A 142 -7.74 7.79 -6.02
C THR A 142 -8.32 6.41 -5.78
N LEU A 143 -9.54 6.34 -5.22
CA LEU A 143 -10.22 5.06 -4.96
C LEU A 143 -10.47 4.27 -6.25
N LYS A 144 -10.94 4.94 -7.32
CA LYS A 144 -11.16 4.30 -8.64
C LYS A 144 -9.87 3.74 -9.24
N LEU A 145 -8.75 4.46 -9.10
CA LEU A 145 -7.44 3.99 -9.57
C LEU A 145 -6.96 2.77 -8.79
N LEU A 146 -7.13 2.77 -7.46
CA LEU A 146 -6.79 1.63 -6.61
C LEU A 146 -7.68 0.41 -6.90
N ARG A 147 -8.97 0.63 -7.17
CA ARG A 147 -9.88 -0.43 -7.63
C ARG A 147 -9.33 -1.08 -8.89
N GLN A 148 -9.05 -0.28 -9.91
CA GLN A 148 -8.51 -0.75 -11.18
C GLN A 148 -7.16 -1.47 -11.01
N ALA A 149 -6.28 -0.97 -10.14
CA ALA A 149 -5.02 -1.64 -9.81
C ALA A 149 -5.25 -3.04 -9.19
N SER A 150 -6.27 -3.18 -8.34
CA SER A 150 -6.59 -4.45 -7.66
C SER A 150 -7.40 -5.43 -8.51
N SER A 151 -8.27 -4.96 -9.41
CA SER A 151 -9.12 -5.82 -10.23
C SER A 151 -8.45 -6.25 -11.53
N LEU A 152 -7.79 -5.32 -12.22
CA LEU A 152 -7.18 -5.61 -13.52
C LEU A 152 -5.72 -6.06 -13.40
N PHE A 153 -4.95 -5.50 -12.45
CA PHE A 153 -3.49 -5.63 -12.42
C PHE A 153 -2.97 -6.49 -11.26
N TYR A 154 -1.96 -6.06 -10.51
CA TYR A 154 -1.24 -6.92 -9.55
C TYR A 154 -1.33 -6.43 -8.09
N LEU A 155 -2.21 -5.46 -7.79
CA LEU A 155 -2.30 -4.93 -6.43
C LEU A 155 -2.90 -5.99 -5.50
N THR A 156 -2.09 -6.42 -4.54
CA THR A 156 -2.43 -7.49 -3.58
C THR A 156 -2.49 -7.00 -2.15
N LYS A 157 -1.80 -5.89 -1.83
CA LYS A 157 -1.76 -5.31 -0.49
C LYS A 157 -2.11 -3.83 -0.52
N LEU A 158 -3.07 -3.44 0.30
CA LEU A 158 -3.53 -2.07 0.40
C LEU A 158 -3.75 -1.69 1.87
N ASP A 159 -3.08 -0.65 2.32
CA ASP A 159 -3.30 -0.05 3.64
C ASP A 159 -3.75 1.40 3.48
N LEU A 160 -4.99 1.66 3.88
CA LEU A 160 -5.63 2.98 3.88
C LEU A 160 -5.97 3.41 5.32
N SER A 161 -5.30 2.88 6.34
CA SER A 161 -5.65 3.18 7.73
C SER A 161 -5.58 4.68 8.03
N GLY A 162 -6.54 5.20 8.78
CA GLY A 162 -6.60 6.62 9.15
C GLY A 162 -6.74 7.58 7.97
N THR A 163 -7.06 7.08 6.76
CA THR A 163 -7.24 7.96 5.60
C THR A 163 -8.51 8.78 5.68
N MET A 164 -8.47 9.97 5.12
CA MET A 164 -9.61 10.85 4.94
C MET A 164 -9.98 10.95 3.45
N VAL A 165 -11.25 10.73 3.11
CA VAL A 165 -11.73 10.85 1.72
C VAL A 165 -12.38 12.22 1.50
N LEU A 166 -11.98 12.89 0.41
CA LEU A 166 -12.42 14.23 0.01
C LEU A 166 -13.45 14.17 -1.15
N PRO A 167 -14.39 15.13 -1.22
CA PRO A 167 -14.64 16.19 -0.24
C PRO A 167 -15.27 15.62 1.05
N CYS A 168 -14.80 16.09 2.20
CA CYS A 168 -15.33 15.73 3.51
C CYS A 168 -16.61 16.54 3.80
N HIS A 169 -17.60 16.48 2.90
CA HIS A 169 -18.94 16.94 3.28
C HIS A 169 -19.42 15.99 4.38
N ALA A 170 -19.81 16.56 5.51
CA ALA A 170 -20.11 15.83 6.72
C ALA A 170 -20.98 14.58 6.47
N ILE A 171 -20.45 13.43 6.87
CA ILE A 171 -21.17 12.25 7.41
C ILE A 171 -22.05 11.41 6.46
N ASP A 172 -22.54 11.85 5.29
CA ASP A 172 -23.66 11.14 4.63
C ASP A 172 -23.44 10.47 3.26
N THR A 173 -22.23 10.10 2.85
CA THR A 173 -22.06 9.15 1.73
C THR A 173 -21.28 7.89 2.09
N PRO A 174 -21.92 6.91 2.77
CA PRO A 174 -21.32 5.60 3.10
C PRO A 174 -20.93 4.71 1.90
N ASN A 175 -20.87 5.24 0.66
CA ASN A 175 -20.67 4.45 -0.55
C ASN A 175 -19.31 4.66 -1.25
N HIS A 176 -18.35 5.31 -0.59
CA HIS A 176 -17.01 5.53 -1.18
C HIS A 176 -16.33 4.22 -1.60
N LEU A 177 -16.63 3.11 -0.91
CA LEU A 177 -16.01 1.81 -1.17
C LEU A 177 -16.50 1.12 -2.45
N GLU A 178 -17.68 1.46 -2.98
CA GLU A 178 -18.12 0.99 -4.32
C GLU A 178 -17.14 1.45 -5.42
N ASN A 179 -16.46 2.57 -5.17
CA ASN A 179 -15.42 3.07 -6.06
C ASN A 179 -14.07 2.38 -5.85
N LEU A 180 -13.86 1.66 -4.73
CA LEU A 180 -12.63 0.94 -4.41
C LEU A 180 -12.71 -0.56 -4.76
N ILE A 181 -13.92 -1.14 -4.79
CA ILE A 181 -14.13 -2.57 -4.95
C ILE A 181 -14.85 -2.86 -6.26
N GLU A 182 -14.35 -3.87 -6.97
CA GLU A 182 -15.03 -4.48 -8.11
C GLU A 182 -15.34 -5.93 -7.74
N PRO A 183 -16.62 -6.29 -7.52
CA PRO A 183 -16.98 -7.60 -6.98
C PRO A 183 -16.42 -8.76 -7.80
N ASN A 184 -15.89 -9.78 -7.12
CA ASN A 184 -15.33 -11.00 -7.72
C ASN A 184 -14.09 -10.85 -8.63
N HIS A 185 -13.66 -9.63 -8.96
CA HIS A 185 -12.51 -9.41 -9.83
C HIS A 185 -11.23 -9.02 -9.08
N SER A 186 -11.35 -8.60 -7.81
CA SER A 186 -10.18 -8.16 -7.04
C SER A 186 -9.18 -9.29 -6.74
N LYS A 187 -7.89 -8.97 -6.89
CA LYS A 187 -6.75 -9.80 -6.49
C LYS A 187 -6.21 -9.45 -5.10
N LEU A 188 -6.90 -8.55 -4.38
CA LEU A 188 -6.48 -8.09 -3.07
C LEU A 188 -6.48 -9.23 -2.05
N GLN A 189 -5.36 -9.36 -1.33
CA GLN A 189 -5.12 -10.36 -0.31
C GLN A 189 -5.00 -9.73 1.08
N GLU A 190 -4.54 -8.48 1.17
CA GLU A 190 -4.40 -7.75 2.42
C GLU A 190 -5.04 -6.38 2.27
N LEU A 191 -6.02 -6.09 3.12
CA LEU A 191 -6.68 -4.79 3.21
C LEU A 191 -6.66 -4.31 4.65
N ASN A 192 -6.23 -3.07 4.85
CA ASN A 192 -6.34 -2.40 6.13
C ASN A 192 -7.02 -1.05 5.94
N ILE A 193 -8.13 -0.85 6.65
CA ILE A 193 -8.94 0.39 6.62
C ILE A 193 -9.28 0.81 8.06
N GLY A 194 -8.46 0.41 9.03
CA GLY A 194 -8.65 0.77 10.43
C GLY A 194 -8.49 2.27 10.69
N GLY A 195 -9.21 2.81 11.66
CA GLY A 195 -9.17 4.23 12.04
C GLY A 195 -9.78 5.17 10.99
N CYS A 196 -10.48 4.63 10.00
CA CYS A 196 -11.19 5.40 8.99
C CYS A 196 -12.61 5.72 9.45
N ASN A 197 -12.94 7.00 9.63
CA ASN A 197 -14.27 7.45 10.07
C ASN A 197 -15.39 7.20 9.03
N TRP A 198 -15.02 6.85 7.80
CA TRP A 198 -15.94 6.53 6.71
C TRP A 198 -16.25 5.02 6.61
N VAL A 199 -15.71 4.18 7.50
CA VAL A 199 -15.94 2.73 7.51
C VAL A 199 -17.08 2.36 8.45
N ASP A 200 -18.16 1.85 7.87
CA ASP A 200 -19.36 1.39 8.56
C ASP A 200 -19.68 -0.09 8.25
N SER A 201 -20.84 -0.56 8.74
CA SER A 201 -21.27 -1.94 8.54
C SER A 201 -21.62 -2.27 7.08
N GLN A 202 -22.05 -1.29 6.29
CA GLN A 202 -22.29 -1.46 4.85
C GLN A 202 -20.97 -1.62 4.08
N THR A 203 -19.98 -0.81 4.43
CA THR A 203 -18.60 -0.90 3.93
C THR A 203 -18.04 -2.29 4.17
N VAL A 204 -18.17 -2.79 5.39
CA VAL A 204 -17.72 -4.14 5.78
C VAL A 204 -18.46 -5.24 5.00
N THR A 205 -19.76 -5.07 4.78
CA THR A 205 -20.57 -6.00 3.98
C THR A 205 -20.12 -6.02 2.52
N ASN A 206 -19.83 -4.86 1.93
CA ASN A 206 -19.31 -4.76 0.56
C ASN A 206 -17.93 -5.44 0.42
N ILE A 207 -17.08 -5.37 1.45
CA ILE A 207 -15.80 -6.11 1.49
C ILE A 207 -16.05 -7.62 1.44
N ALA A 208 -16.98 -8.11 2.26
CA ALA A 208 -17.31 -9.53 2.34
C ALA A 208 -17.73 -10.13 0.99
N TYR A 209 -18.49 -9.36 0.19
CA TYR A 209 -18.91 -9.79 -1.15
C TYR A 209 -17.88 -9.51 -2.24
N GLY A 210 -17.14 -8.41 -2.15
CA GLY A 210 -16.37 -7.92 -3.27
C GLY A 210 -14.90 -8.34 -3.29
N LEU A 211 -14.35 -8.80 -2.16
CA LEU A 211 -12.93 -9.15 -2.02
C LEU A 211 -12.73 -10.61 -1.58
N PRO A 212 -13.20 -11.60 -2.36
CA PRO A 212 -13.24 -13.00 -1.94
C PRO A 212 -11.87 -13.63 -1.69
N LYS A 213 -10.78 -13.01 -2.18
CA LYS A 213 -9.38 -13.49 -2.04
C LYS A 213 -8.65 -12.95 -0.81
N LEU A 214 -9.33 -12.18 0.05
CA LEU A 214 -8.71 -11.62 1.25
C LEU A 214 -8.22 -12.72 2.20
N ILE A 215 -6.96 -12.55 2.61
CA ILE A 215 -6.26 -13.36 3.59
C ILE A 215 -6.13 -12.58 4.91
N ARG A 216 -5.93 -11.26 4.82
CA ARG A 216 -5.80 -10.35 5.97
C ARG A 216 -6.72 -9.14 5.85
N LEU A 217 -7.44 -8.84 6.92
CA LEU A 217 -8.31 -7.67 7.02
C LEU A 217 -8.12 -6.94 8.36
N GLY A 218 -7.87 -5.64 8.29
CA GLY A 218 -7.80 -4.73 9.44
C GLY A 218 -8.95 -3.73 9.46
N LEU A 219 -9.70 -3.73 10.57
CA LEU A 219 -10.86 -2.86 10.83
C LEU A 219 -10.75 -2.16 12.21
N PHE A 220 -9.54 -2.08 12.78
CA PHE A 220 -9.37 -1.52 14.12
C PHE A 220 -9.89 -0.09 14.20
N TRP A 221 -10.39 0.35 15.36
CA TRP A 221 -10.90 1.71 15.56
C TRP A 221 -12.02 2.15 14.59
N CYS A 222 -12.73 1.21 13.95
CA CYS A 222 -13.93 1.51 13.16
C CYS A 222 -15.18 1.41 14.05
N GLU A 223 -15.59 2.53 14.66
CA GLU A 223 -16.64 2.56 15.69
C GLU A 223 -18.05 2.22 15.17
N GLN A 224 -18.31 2.47 13.89
CA GLN A 224 -19.62 2.26 13.24
C GLN A 224 -19.84 0.80 12.77
N VAL A 225 -18.88 -0.09 13.02
CA VAL A 225 -18.92 -1.49 12.60
C VAL A 225 -19.70 -2.32 13.63
N GLN A 226 -20.77 -2.96 13.16
CA GLN A 226 -21.64 -3.82 13.97
C GLN A 226 -21.21 -5.29 13.91
N PHE A 227 -21.54 -6.05 14.95
CA PHE A 227 -21.21 -7.48 15.06
C PHE A 227 -21.72 -8.31 13.87
N THR A 228 -22.91 -8.01 13.35
CA THR A 228 -23.53 -8.70 12.21
C THR A 228 -22.68 -8.57 10.94
N SER A 229 -22.10 -7.41 10.68
CA SER A 229 -21.22 -7.19 9.54
C SER A 229 -19.92 -7.98 9.66
N CYS A 230 -19.31 -8.04 10.85
CA CYS A 230 -18.15 -8.89 11.13
C CYS A 230 -18.47 -10.39 10.94
N LEU A 231 -19.68 -10.81 11.32
CA LEU A 231 -20.15 -12.18 11.08
C LEU A 231 -20.15 -12.50 9.58
N ASN A 232 -20.64 -11.56 8.76
CA ASN A 232 -20.72 -11.71 7.31
C ASN A 232 -19.33 -11.83 6.68
N ILE A 233 -18.35 -11.02 7.10
CA ILE A 233 -16.94 -11.16 6.67
C ILE A 233 -16.48 -12.60 6.88
N VAL A 234 -16.65 -13.11 8.09
CA VAL A 234 -16.08 -14.39 8.51
C VAL A 234 -16.78 -15.58 7.83
N GLN A 235 -18.06 -15.42 7.48
CA GLN A 235 -18.82 -16.41 6.73
C GLN A 235 -18.47 -16.42 5.24
N GLN A 236 -18.33 -15.26 4.61
CA GLN A 236 -18.14 -15.12 3.16
C GLN A 236 -16.67 -15.22 2.73
N LEU A 237 -15.73 -14.62 3.47
CA LEU A 237 -14.32 -14.56 3.08
C LEU A 237 -13.61 -15.88 3.38
N VAL A 238 -13.63 -16.77 2.39
CA VAL A 238 -13.23 -18.15 2.63
C VAL A 238 -11.73 -18.37 2.83
N TYR A 239 -10.90 -17.43 2.39
CA TYR A 239 -9.44 -17.47 2.56
C TYR A 239 -8.95 -16.63 3.74
N LEU A 240 -9.86 -16.01 4.50
CA LEU A 240 -9.48 -15.11 5.59
C LEU A 240 -8.84 -15.91 6.73
N LYS A 241 -7.59 -15.57 7.01
CA LYS A 241 -6.77 -16.14 8.09
C LYS A 241 -6.52 -15.14 9.21
N HIS A 242 -6.51 -13.86 8.86
CA HIS A 242 -6.05 -12.74 9.69
C HIS A 242 -7.14 -11.67 9.81
N LEU A 243 -7.73 -11.45 11.00
CA LEU A 243 -8.75 -10.42 11.22
C LEU A 243 -8.45 -9.57 12.46
N ASN A 244 -8.21 -8.26 12.26
CA ASN A 244 -8.00 -7.31 13.35
C ASN A 244 -9.27 -6.46 13.57
N LEU A 245 -9.86 -6.61 14.75
CA LEU A 245 -11.08 -5.95 15.24
C LEU A 245 -10.83 -5.18 16.54
N GLN A 246 -9.58 -4.77 16.80
CA GLN A 246 -9.22 -4.02 18.00
C GLN A 246 -10.00 -2.71 18.07
N HIS A 247 -10.47 -2.36 19.28
CA HIS A 247 -11.23 -1.12 19.51
C HIS A 247 -12.51 -0.98 18.67
N ILE A 248 -13.13 -2.09 18.25
CA ILE A 248 -14.50 -2.08 17.72
C ILE A 248 -15.47 -2.31 18.89
N PRO A 249 -16.35 -1.35 19.23
CA PRO A 249 -17.26 -1.47 20.38
C PRO A 249 -18.15 -2.71 20.33
N ALA A 250 -18.53 -3.14 19.12
CA ALA A 250 -19.35 -4.34 18.93
C ALA A 250 -18.62 -5.64 19.34
N ILE A 251 -17.28 -5.69 19.32
CA ILE A 251 -16.44 -6.86 19.61
C ILE A 251 -15.66 -6.63 20.91
N ASN A 252 -16.38 -6.40 22.00
CA ASN A 252 -15.83 -5.99 23.29
C ASN A 252 -15.60 -7.13 24.30
N SER A 253 -15.77 -8.39 23.89
CA SER A 253 -15.65 -9.53 24.80
C SER A 253 -15.02 -10.74 24.12
N LYS A 254 -14.40 -11.61 24.91
CA LYS A 254 -13.80 -12.85 24.43
C LYS A 254 -14.85 -13.76 23.80
N GLU A 255 -16.05 -13.82 24.35
CA GLU A 255 -17.15 -14.66 23.88
C GLU A 255 -17.53 -14.29 22.45
N LYS A 256 -17.67 -12.98 22.15
CA LYS A 256 -17.97 -12.50 20.79
C LYS A 256 -16.84 -12.81 19.81
N ALA A 257 -15.58 -12.61 20.21
CA ALA A 257 -14.43 -12.97 19.39
C ALA A 257 -14.38 -14.49 19.11
N MET A 258 -14.69 -15.32 20.11
CA MET A 258 -14.80 -16.78 19.95
C MET A 258 -15.96 -17.19 19.04
N LEU A 259 -17.11 -16.50 19.11
CA LEU A 259 -18.24 -16.74 18.20
C LEU A 259 -17.83 -16.49 16.74
N LEU A 260 -17.11 -15.39 16.47
CA LEU A 260 -16.56 -15.11 15.16
C LEU A 260 -15.56 -16.20 14.73
N LEU A 261 -14.60 -16.58 15.57
CA LEU A 261 -13.66 -17.67 15.28
C LEU A 261 -14.37 -18.98 14.93
N ASN A 262 -15.42 -19.32 15.65
CA ASN A 262 -16.21 -20.53 15.40
C ASN A 262 -16.92 -20.48 14.05
N HIS A 263 -17.50 -19.34 13.68
CA HIS A 263 -18.10 -19.14 12.35
C HIS A 263 -17.07 -19.08 11.22
N GLY A 264 -15.83 -18.68 11.52
CA GLY A 264 -14.71 -18.71 10.57
C GLY A 264 -14.24 -20.11 10.23
N LYS A 265 -14.77 -21.12 10.94
CA LYS A 265 -14.40 -22.53 10.84
C LYS A 265 -12.91 -22.72 11.11
N LYS A 266 -12.26 -23.73 10.51
CA LYS A 266 -10.83 -24.01 10.70
C LYS A 266 -9.86 -23.12 9.92
N ARG A 267 -10.35 -22.04 9.31
CA ARG A 267 -9.58 -21.22 8.36
C ARG A 267 -9.07 -19.92 8.97
N LEU A 268 -9.87 -19.31 9.86
CA LEU A 268 -9.46 -18.12 10.58
C LEU A 268 -8.46 -18.53 11.66
N GLU A 269 -7.20 -18.13 11.48
CA GLU A 269 -6.08 -18.56 12.32
C GLU A 269 -5.98 -17.70 13.58
N PHE A 270 -6.32 -16.42 13.50
CA PHE A 270 -6.39 -15.54 14.67
C PHE A 270 -7.34 -14.36 14.46
N ILE A 271 -7.86 -13.88 15.59
CA ILE A 271 -8.57 -12.62 15.72
C ILE A 271 -7.86 -11.77 16.76
N GLU A 272 -7.62 -10.50 16.41
CA GLU A 272 -7.22 -9.48 17.39
C GLU A 272 -8.44 -8.68 17.81
N TYR A 273 -8.67 -8.55 19.11
CA TYR A 273 -9.73 -7.71 19.68
C TYR A 273 -9.22 -7.01 20.96
N SER A 274 -9.98 -6.04 21.47
CA SER A 274 -9.63 -5.33 22.71
C SER A 274 -10.63 -5.66 23.81
N ASP A 275 -10.14 -6.15 24.95
CA ASP A 275 -10.91 -6.24 26.20
C ASP A 275 -10.28 -5.31 27.22
N LYS A 276 -11.07 -4.42 27.83
CA LYS A 276 -10.65 -3.51 28.93
C LYS A 276 -9.21 -2.96 28.77
N LEU A 277 -8.93 -2.34 27.62
CA LEU A 277 -7.64 -1.71 27.24
C LEU A 277 -6.47 -2.64 26.86
N ARG A 278 -6.64 -3.97 26.84
CA ARG A 278 -5.57 -4.91 26.43
C ARG A 278 -5.84 -5.51 25.05
N LYS A 279 -4.83 -5.45 24.18
CA LYS A 279 -4.77 -6.25 22.95
C LYS A 279 -4.82 -7.72 23.32
N THR A 280 -5.84 -8.41 22.84
CA THR A 280 -5.97 -9.85 23.01
C THR A 280 -5.97 -10.51 21.64
N VAL A 281 -5.05 -11.45 21.46
CA VAL A 281 -4.97 -12.27 20.25
C VAL A 281 -5.45 -13.66 20.61
N ILE A 282 -6.54 -14.09 19.99
CA ILE A 282 -6.99 -15.48 20.10
C ILE A 282 -6.49 -16.20 18.87
N LYS A 283 -5.70 -17.25 19.08
CA LYS A 283 -5.27 -18.16 18.03
C LYS A 283 -6.10 -19.43 18.10
N LYS A 284 -6.40 -19.99 16.92
CA LYS A 284 -7.02 -21.29 16.79
C LYS A 284 -6.10 -22.41 17.27
#